data_AF-C4FBZ0-F1
#
_entry.id   AF-C4FBZ0-F1
#
_cell.length_a   1.000
_cell.length_b   1.000
_cell.length_c   1.000
_cell.angle_alpha   90.00
_cell.angle_beta   90.00
_cell.angle_gamma   90.00
#
_symmetry.space_group_name_H-M   'P 1'
#
loop_
_entity.id
_entity.type
_entity.pdbx_description
1 polymer ?
#
loop_
_entity_poly.entity_id
_entity_poly.type
_entity_poly.pdbx_seq_one_letter_code
_entity_poly.pdbx_strand_id
1 'polypeptide(L)'
;MAFLERLSCRADKIARTVEFLDSIYTNIRSIFGYTDCTETGERKGMAMDVFDSGAVLFASEEEGEHLRIECTVTSEGSLRIVQESSGPLTQWSFRESPHTVEAMIDPAGVGELLGYFHLDAAHQLPAVLRLEYTGYECFSNLCDLMKRLGIPYEIREAAIVR
;
A
#
# COMPACT_ATOMS: atom_id res chain seq x y z
N MET A 1 -30.97 11.77 27.53
CA MET A 1 -30.15 10.63 27.96
C MET A 1 -29.43 9.93 26.80
N ALA A 2 -30.00 9.81 25.59
CA ALA A 2 -29.36 9.10 24.46
C ALA A 2 -28.16 9.80 23.76
N PHE A 3 -27.88 11.08 24.06
CA PHE A 3 -26.77 11.83 23.43
C PHE A 3 -25.43 11.62 24.15
N LEU A 4 -25.46 11.40 25.47
CA LEU A 4 -24.26 11.17 26.30
C LEU A 4 -23.69 9.75 26.12
N GLU A 5 -24.53 8.73 25.92
CA GLU A 5 -24.07 7.36 25.61
C GLU A 5 -23.38 7.26 24.24
N ARG A 6 -23.79 8.08 23.27
CA ARG A 6 -23.16 8.15 21.94
C ARG A 6 -21.79 8.81 21.96
N LEU A 7 -21.51 9.69 22.93
CA LEU A 7 -20.18 10.28 23.13
C LEU A 7 -19.25 9.30 23.87
N SER A 8 -19.77 8.54 24.84
CA SER A 8 -19.02 7.50 25.55
C SER A 8 -18.50 6.41 24.59
N CYS A 9 -19.36 5.94 23.67
CA CYS A 9 -18.99 4.91 22.69
C CYS A 9 -17.97 5.42 21.63
N ARG A 10 -17.95 6.75 21.37
CA ARG A 10 -16.96 7.38 20.48
C ARG A 10 -15.59 7.54 21.16
N ALA A 11 -15.58 7.87 22.46
CA ALA A 11 -14.35 7.96 23.24
C ALA A 11 -13.66 6.59 23.41
N ASP A 12 -14.43 5.51 23.60
CA ASP A 12 -13.90 4.13 23.68
C ASP A 12 -13.26 3.65 22.37
N LYS A 13 -13.79 4.07 21.20
CA LYS A 13 -13.18 3.75 19.90
C LYS A 13 -11.85 4.48 19.69
N ILE A 14 -11.76 5.74 20.11
CA ILE A 14 -10.53 6.53 19.99
C ILE A 14 -9.46 5.98 20.93
N ALA A 15 -9.81 5.63 22.16
CA ALA A 15 -8.89 5.04 23.13
C ALA A 15 -8.29 3.70 22.62
N ARG A 16 -9.11 2.82 22.03
CA ARG A 16 -8.63 1.55 21.45
C ARG A 16 -7.76 1.73 20.20
N THR A 17 -7.98 2.77 19.40
CA THR A 17 -7.12 3.08 18.25
C THR A 17 -5.75 3.59 18.70
N VAL A 18 -5.68 4.36 19.79
CA VAL A 18 -4.42 4.86 20.36
C VAL A 18 -3.61 3.72 21.00
N GLU A 19 -4.25 2.79 21.71
CA GLU A 19 -3.58 1.60 22.27
C GLU A 19 -3.06 0.64 21.18
N PHE A 20 -3.76 0.53 20.05
CA PHE A 20 -3.30 -0.26 18.90
C PHE A 20 -2.08 0.37 18.20
N LEU A 21 -2.05 1.71 18.09
CA LEU A 21 -0.91 2.45 17.55
C LEU A 21 0.33 2.38 18.46
N ASP A 22 0.17 2.40 19.80
CA ASP A 22 1.27 2.21 20.75
C ASP A 22 1.82 0.77 20.74
N SER A 23 0.96 -0.22 20.51
CA SER A 23 1.37 -1.61 20.31
C SER A 23 2.14 -1.80 19.00
N ILE A 24 1.81 -1.06 17.93
CA ILE A 24 2.54 -1.07 16.66
C ILE A 24 3.88 -0.33 16.80
N TYR A 25 3.92 0.81 17.48
CA TYR A 25 5.15 1.59 17.70
C TYR A 25 6.18 0.84 18.55
N THR A 26 5.72 0.06 19.53
CA THR A 26 6.59 -0.78 20.36
C THR A 26 7.13 -1.99 19.59
N ASN A 27 6.34 -2.54 18.65
CA ASN A 27 6.73 -3.67 17.82
C ASN A 27 7.71 -3.27 16.69
N ILE A 28 7.54 -2.08 16.11
CA ILE A 28 8.45 -1.51 15.10
C ILE A 28 9.87 -1.31 15.66
N ARG A 29 10.01 -0.93 16.95
CA ARG A 29 11.32 -0.83 17.62
C ARG A 29 12.02 -2.17 17.84
N SER A 30 11.28 -3.28 17.87
CA SER A 30 11.84 -4.63 17.97
C SER A 30 12.23 -5.20 16.60
N ILE A 31 11.55 -4.79 15.52
CA ILE A 31 11.81 -5.26 14.15
C ILE A 31 12.97 -4.47 13.53
N PHE A 32 13.04 -3.16 13.75
CA PHE A 32 14.20 -2.34 13.41
C PHE A 32 15.18 -2.33 14.57
N GLY A 33 15.87 -3.46 14.76
CA GLY A 33 17.04 -3.52 15.62
C GLY A 33 18.05 -2.46 15.16
N TYR A 34 18.09 -1.34 15.87
CA TYR A 34 19.15 -0.36 15.78
C TYR A 34 20.39 -0.99 16.46
N THR A 35 21.02 -1.94 15.79
CA THR A 35 22.38 -2.36 16.12
C THR A 35 23.31 -1.35 15.48
N ASP A 36 23.83 -0.46 16.31
CA ASP A 36 25.06 0.27 16.04
C ASP A 36 26.15 -0.79 15.77
N CYS A 37 26.56 -0.95 14.51
CA CYS A 37 27.59 -1.88 14.09
C CYS A 37 28.45 -1.20 13.02
N THR A 38 29.52 -0.59 13.50
CA THR A 38 30.75 -0.37 12.76
C THR A 38 31.32 -1.69 12.22
N GLU A 39 31.96 -1.60 11.06
CA GLU A 39 32.91 -2.54 10.43
C GLU A 39 32.40 -3.52 9.36
N THR A 40 32.76 -3.14 8.12
CA THR A 40 33.52 -3.91 7.11
C THR A 40 33.03 -5.30 6.70
N GLY A 41 32.42 -5.36 5.51
CA GLY A 41 32.20 -6.62 4.79
C GLY A 41 31.58 -6.38 3.42
N GLU A 42 32.40 -6.46 2.37
CA GLU A 42 32.01 -6.31 0.98
C GLU A 42 30.82 -7.23 0.61
N ARG A 43 29.73 -6.64 0.13
CA ARG A 43 28.71 -7.35 -0.66
C ARG A 43 28.42 -6.56 -1.93
N LYS A 44 28.78 -7.23 -3.02
CA LYS A 44 28.54 -6.95 -4.44
C LYS A 44 27.18 -6.29 -4.68
N GLY A 45 27.22 -5.03 -5.13
CA GLY A 45 26.04 -4.20 -5.35
C GLY A 45 25.11 -4.73 -6.43
N MET A 46 23.84 -4.89 -6.07
CA MET A 46 22.76 -4.39 -6.91
C MET A 46 22.48 -2.99 -6.40
N ALA A 47 22.69 -1.99 -7.25
CA ALA A 47 22.23 -0.64 -6.97
C ALA A 47 20.71 -0.71 -6.75
N MET A 48 20.28 -0.67 -5.49
CA MET A 48 18.93 -0.21 -5.19
C MET A 48 18.92 1.24 -5.66
N ASP A 49 18.11 1.56 -6.66
CA ASP A 49 17.72 2.95 -6.84
C ASP A 49 17.09 3.39 -5.51
N VAL A 50 17.82 4.24 -4.77
CA VAL A 50 17.50 4.71 -3.41
C VAL A 50 16.24 5.60 -3.41
N PHE A 51 15.58 5.77 -4.56
CA PHE A 51 14.55 6.78 -4.79
C PHE A 51 13.14 6.22 -5.02
N ASP A 52 12.99 4.92 -5.32
CA ASP A 52 11.67 4.29 -5.41
C ASP A 52 11.38 3.54 -4.11
N SER A 53 10.65 4.19 -3.22
CA SER A 53 10.12 3.54 -2.02
C SER A 53 8.89 2.75 -2.44
N GLY A 54 9.05 1.44 -2.59
CA GLY A 54 7.99 0.51 -2.97
C GLY A 54 7.71 -0.56 -1.93
N ALA A 55 6.51 -1.10 -1.95
CA ALA A 55 6.08 -2.20 -1.10
C ALA A 55 5.11 -3.14 -1.83
N VAL A 56 5.31 -4.44 -1.65
CA VAL A 56 4.31 -5.45 -2.02
C VAL A 56 3.21 -5.44 -0.95
N LEU A 57 1.98 -5.21 -1.38
CA LEU A 57 0.79 -5.18 -0.53
C LEU A 57 0.17 -6.57 -0.40
N PHE A 58 0.18 -7.33 -1.49
CA PHE A 58 -0.33 -8.68 -1.52
C PHE A 58 0.37 -9.51 -2.61
N ALA A 59 0.61 -10.78 -2.31
CA ALA A 59 1.07 -11.74 -3.29
C ALA A 59 0.50 -13.13 -2.95
N SER A 60 -0.05 -13.80 -3.96
CA SER A 60 -0.55 -15.17 -3.84
C SER A 60 -0.16 -15.99 -5.06
N GLU A 61 0.03 -17.28 -4.84
CA GLU A 61 0.22 -18.29 -5.86
C GLU A 61 -0.61 -19.51 -5.47
N GLU A 62 -1.73 -19.72 -6.15
CA GLU A 62 -2.69 -20.78 -5.84
C GLU A 62 -3.17 -21.44 -7.13
N GLU A 63 -3.07 -22.77 -7.22
CA GLU A 63 -3.54 -23.56 -8.37
C GLU A 63 -2.98 -23.12 -9.74
N GLY A 64 -1.82 -22.47 -9.77
CA GLY A 64 -1.22 -21.93 -10.99
C GLY A 64 -1.74 -20.54 -11.40
N GLU A 65 -2.57 -19.91 -10.56
CA GLU A 65 -2.83 -18.48 -10.62
C GLU A 65 -1.86 -17.72 -9.71
N HIS A 66 -1.30 -16.64 -10.25
CA HIS A 66 -0.49 -15.70 -9.51
C HIS A 66 -1.19 -14.35 -9.50
N LEU A 67 -1.27 -13.74 -8.33
CA LEU A 67 -1.72 -12.35 -8.16
C LEU A 67 -0.68 -11.62 -7.34
N ARG A 68 -0.25 -10.46 -7.83
CA ARG A 68 0.68 -9.58 -7.13
C ARG A 68 0.13 -8.17 -7.16
N ILE A 69 0.05 -7.54 -5.98
CA ILE A 69 -0.34 -6.15 -5.84
C ILE A 69 0.78 -5.42 -5.12
N GLU A 70 1.29 -4.37 -5.73
CA GLU A 70 2.38 -3.56 -5.21
C GLU A 70 2.05 -2.08 -5.32
N CYS A 71 2.69 -1.28 -4.47
CA CYS A 71 2.61 0.17 -4.55
C CYS A 71 4.01 0.77 -4.45
N THR A 72 4.24 1.86 -5.18
CA THR A 72 5.52 2.54 -5.23
C THR A 72 5.28 4.03 -5.34
N VAL A 73 6.02 4.81 -4.57
CA VAL A 73 6.09 6.26 -4.77
C VAL A 73 7.18 6.52 -5.80
N THR A 74 6.80 7.16 -6.90
CA THR A 74 7.72 7.50 -7.98
C THR A 74 8.63 8.66 -7.58
N SER A 75 9.73 8.84 -8.31
CA SER A 75 10.62 9.99 -8.17
C SER A 75 9.93 11.35 -8.36
N GLU A 76 8.80 11.40 -9.08
CA GLU A 76 7.97 12.59 -9.27
C GLU A 76 7.02 12.88 -8.09
N GLY A 77 6.98 12.00 -7.09
CA GLY A 77 6.11 12.10 -5.92
C GLY A 77 4.69 11.57 -6.13
N SER A 78 4.43 10.93 -7.27
CA SER A 78 3.17 10.24 -7.55
C SER A 78 3.13 8.88 -6.86
N LEU A 79 1.95 8.40 -6.51
CA LEU A 79 1.76 7.03 -6.01
C LEU A 79 1.25 6.15 -7.14
N ARG A 80 2.00 5.10 -7.43
CA ARG A 80 1.68 4.06 -8.39
C ARG A 80 1.25 2.80 -7.66
N ILE A 81 0.09 2.24 -7.98
CA ILE A 81 -0.38 0.96 -7.46
C ILE A 81 -0.59 0.03 -8.65
N VAL A 82 0.02 -1.15 -8.62
CA VAL A 82 0.00 -2.11 -9.72
C VAL A 82 -0.57 -3.42 -9.22
N GLN A 83 -1.54 -3.93 -9.97
CA GLN A 83 -2.04 -5.28 -9.85
C GLN A 83 -1.63 -6.05 -11.10
N GLU A 84 -0.86 -7.12 -10.93
CA GLU A 84 -0.54 -8.08 -11.97
C GLU A 84 -1.16 -9.42 -11.62
N SER A 85 -1.89 -9.98 -12.57
CA SER A 85 -2.48 -11.33 -12.49
C SER A 85 -1.91 -12.19 -13.63
N SER A 86 -1.72 -13.47 -13.39
CA SER A 86 -1.32 -14.43 -14.42
C SER A 86 -1.78 -15.83 -14.08
N GLY A 87 -2.03 -16.66 -15.10
CA GLY A 87 -2.52 -18.02 -14.94
C GLY A 87 -3.65 -18.39 -15.90
N PRO A 88 -4.09 -19.66 -15.91
CA PRO A 88 -5.20 -20.13 -16.74
C PRO A 88 -6.50 -19.31 -16.66
N LEU A 89 -6.94 -18.90 -15.47
CA LEU A 89 -8.14 -18.09 -15.24
C LEU A 89 -7.92 -16.66 -15.73
N THR A 90 -6.73 -16.10 -15.51
CA THR A 90 -6.35 -14.79 -16.07
C THR A 90 -6.40 -14.84 -17.61
N GLN A 91 -5.76 -15.84 -18.22
CA GLN A 91 -5.76 -16.07 -19.67
C GLN A 91 -7.19 -16.28 -20.21
N TRP A 92 -8.06 -16.96 -19.48
CA TRP A 92 -9.45 -17.13 -19.88
C TRP A 92 -10.20 -15.80 -19.82
N SER A 93 -10.05 -15.06 -18.72
CA SER A 93 -10.79 -13.82 -18.45
C SER A 93 -10.42 -12.69 -19.40
N PHE A 94 -9.12 -12.49 -19.63
CA PHE A 94 -8.59 -11.33 -20.36
C PHE A 94 -8.04 -11.68 -21.75
N ARG A 95 -7.97 -12.98 -22.10
CA ARG A 95 -7.30 -13.48 -23.33
C ARG A 95 -5.81 -13.20 -23.39
N GLU A 96 -5.23 -12.77 -22.27
CA GLU A 96 -3.81 -12.54 -22.07
C GLU A 96 -3.41 -12.99 -20.67
N SER A 97 -2.13 -13.34 -20.51
CA SER A 97 -1.51 -13.64 -19.23
C SER A 97 -0.01 -13.39 -19.39
N PRO A 98 0.60 -12.46 -18.63
CA PRO A 98 -0.01 -11.71 -17.52
C PRO A 98 -0.97 -10.60 -17.99
N HIS A 99 -1.87 -10.21 -17.09
CA HIS A 99 -2.75 -9.05 -17.22
C HIS A 99 -2.44 -8.06 -16.09
N THR A 100 -2.21 -6.81 -16.45
CA THR A 100 -1.75 -5.76 -15.53
C THR A 100 -2.70 -4.57 -15.54
N VAL A 101 -3.12 -4.15 -14.34
CA VAL A 101 -3.90 -2.94 -14.09
C VAL A 101 -3.10 -2.03 -13.17
N GLU A 102 -3.05 -0.76 -13.51
CA GLU A 102 -2.30 0.26 -12.77
C GLU A 102 -3.24 1.41 -12.37
N ALA A 103 -3.12 1.86 -11.13
CA ALA A 103 -3.71 3.09 -10.64
C ALA A 103 -2.61 4.11 -10.34
N MET A 104 -2.76 5.31 -10.89
CA MET A 104 -1.84 6.43 -10.71
C MET A 104 -2.51 7.57 -9.96
N ILE A 105 -1.89 8.00 -8.87
CA ILE A 105 -2.31 9.15 -8.08
C ILE A 105 -1.23 10.22 -8.22
N ASP A 106 -1.64 11.42 -8.60
CA ASP A 106 -0.73 12.54 -8.78
C ASP A 106 -0.15 13.04 -7.43
N PRO A 107 0.90 13.89 -7.45
CA PRO A 107 1.51 14.37 -6.21
C PRO A 107 0.57 15.18 -5.31
N ALA A 108 -0.48 15.80 -5.86
CA ALA A 108 -1.47 16.54 -5.07
C ALA A 108 -2.35 15.58 -4.26
N GLY A 109 -2.83 14.51 -4.91
CA GLY A 109 -3.57 13.43 -4.26
C GLY A 109 -2.72 12.67 -3.24
N VAL A 110 -1.42 12.50 -3.51
CA VAL A 110 -0.47 11.96 -2.52
C VAL A 110 -0.40 12.85 -1.29
N GLY A 111 -0.41 14.18 -1.45
CA GLY A 111 -0.48 15.13 -0.34
C GLY A 111 -1.72 14.94 0.53
N GLU A 112 -2.88 14.67 -0.08
CA GLU A 112 -4.11 14.37 0.67
C GLU A 112 -4.02 13.04 1.45
N LEU A 113 -3.39 12.02 0.87
CA LEU A 113 -3.13 10.75 1.55
C LEU A 113 -2.20 10.92 2.75
N LEU A 114 -1.15 11.72 2.62
CA LEU A 114 -0.26 12.05 3.74
C LEU A 114 -1.03 12.71 4.89
N GLY A 115 -1.94 13.64 4.57
CA GLY A 115 -2.83 14.25 5.55
C GLY A 115 -3.76 13.25 6.24
N TYR A 116 -4.32 12.31 5.47
CA TYR A 116 -5.21 11.26 5.99
C TYR A 116 -4.49 10.26 6.90
N PHE A 117 -3.30 9.81 6.52
CA PHE A 117 -2.50 8.85 7.29
C PHE A 117 -1.60 9.50 8.34
N HIS A 118 -1.62 10.83 8.46
CA HIS A 118 -0.76 11.61 9.35
C HIS A 118 0.75 11.33 9.15
N LEU A 119 1.18 11.36 7.90
CA LEU A 119 2.57 11.10 7.49
C LEU A 119 3.28 12.39 7.08
N ASP A 120 4.57 12.44 7.37
CA ASP A 120 5.40 13.61 7.06
C ASP A 120 6.01 13.54 5.64
N ALA A 121 6.12 12.34 5.06
CA ALA A 121 6.79 12.14 3.78
C ALA A 121 6.19 11.02 2.91
N ALA A 122 6.14 11.27 1.60
CA ALA A 122 5.58 10.34 0.60
C ALA A 122 6.18 8.93 0.66
N HIS A 123 7.50 8.81 0.85
CA HIS A 123 8.20 7.52 0.93
C HIS A 123 7.71 6.60 2.07
N GLN A 124 6.98 7.13 3.06
CA GLN A 124 6.39 6.36 4.16
C GLN A 124 5.08 5.68 3.76
N LEU A 125 4.37 6.18 2.73
CA LEU A 125 3.08 5.65 2.29
C LEU A 125 3.12 4.15 1.99
N PRO A 126 4.07 3.61 1.18
CA PRO A 126 4.10 2.18 0.87
C PRO A 126 4.16 1.29 2.12
N ALA A 127 4.88 1.72 3.16
CA ALA A 127 5.00 0.96 4.41
C ALA A 127 3.67 0.91 5.18
N VAL A 128 2.95 2.04 5.25
CA VAL A 128 1.63 2.11 5.90
C VAL A 128 0.57 1.35 5.10
N LEU A 129 0.55 1.53 3.78
CA LEU A 129 -0.37 0.82 2.91
C LEU A 129 -0.19 -0.70 3.02
N ARG A 130 1.05 -1.18 3.15
CA ARG A 130 1.33 -2.62 3.37
C ARG A 130 0.75 -3.14 4.69
N LEU A 131 0.65 -2.30 5.72
CA LEU A 131 0.09 -2.71 7.01
C LEU A 131 -1.44 -2.71 7.00
N GLU A 132 -2.04 -1.74 6.32
CA GLU A 132 -3.50 -1.54 6.34
C GLU A 132 -4.25 -2.25 5.21
N TYR A 133 -3.65 -2.36 4.03
CA TYR A 133 -4.28 -2.85 2.81
C TYR A 133 -3.57 -4.13 2.34
N THR A 134 -4.12 -5.27 2.76
CA THR A 134 -3.63 -6.61 2.40
C THR A 134 -4.79 -7.48 1.88
N GLY A 135 -4.46 -8.60 1.25
CA GLY A 135 -5.43 -9.54 0.69
C GLY A 135 -5.82 -9.26 -0.76
N TYR A 136 -6.61 -10.16 -1.34
CA TYR A 136 -7.03 -10.14 -2.75
C TYR A 136 -7.73 -8.84 -3.18
N GLU A 137 -8.48 -8.20 -2.28
CA GLU A 137 -9.28 -7.01 -2.58
C GLU A 137 -8.50 -5.70 -2.39
N CYS A 138 -7.20 -5.74 -2.05
CA CYS A 138 -6.49 -4.54 -1.62
C CYS A 138 -6.43 -3.44 -2.70
N PHE A 139 -6.32 -3.81 -3.98
CA PHE A 139 -6.36 -2.85 -5.09
C PHE A 139 -7.71 -2.10 -5.17
N SER A 140 -8.82 -2.83 -5.09
CA SER A 140 -10.16 -2.26 -5.10
C SER A 140 -10.42 -1.40 -3.86
N ASN A 141 -9.98 -1.86 -2.69
CA ASN A 141 -10.10 -1.12 -1.43
C ASN A 141 -9.32 0.20 -1.46
N LEU A 142 -8.14 0.23 -2.09
CA LEU A 142 -7.39 1.47 -2.30
C LEU A 142 -8.10 2.42 -3.27
N CYS A 143 -8.66 1.91 -4.36
CA CYS A 143 -9.46 2.73 -5.27
C CYS A 143 -10.70 3.33 -4.56
N ASP A 144 -11.35 2.55 -3.70
CA ASP A 144 -12.49 3.02 -2.93
C ASP A 144 -12.10 4.03 -1.84
N LEU A 145 -10.90 3.91 -1.25
CA LEU A 145 -10.32 4.95 -0.41
C LEU A 145 -10.18 6.26 -1.21
N MET A 146 -9.61 6.23 -2.41
CA MET A 146 -9.44 7.44 -3.23
C MET A 146 -10.78 8.09 -3.54
N LYS A 147 -11.79 7.30 -3.97
CA LYS A 147 -13.15 7.80 -4.21
C LYS A 147 -13.75 8.44 -2.96
N ARG A 148 -13.57 7.83 -1.79
CA ARG A 148 -14.10 8.31 -0.51
C ARG A 148 -13.45 9.63 -0.09
N LEU A 149 -12.15 9.79 -0.34
CA LEU A 149 -11.42 11.01 -0.05
C LEU A 149 -11.62 12.10 -1.12
N GLY A 150 -12.18 11.75 -2.28
CA GLY A 150 -12.32 12.66 -3.40
C GLY A 150 -11.01 12.88 -4.17
N ILE A 151 -10.03 11.99 -3.98
CA ILE A 151 -8.72 12.07 -4.61
C ILE A 151 -8.83 11.55 -6.05
N PRO A 152 -8.50 12.38 -7.07
CA PRO A 152 -8.45 11.93 -8.45
C PRO A 152 -7.36 10.87 -8.65
N TYR A 153 -7.64 9.86 -9.47
CA TYR A 153 -6.67 8.86 -9.89
C TYR A 153 -6.95 8.42 -11.32
N GLU A 154 -5.90 8.01 -12.04
CA GLU A 154 -5.98 7.48 -13.40
C GLU A 154 -5.84 5.96 -13.35
N ILE A 155 -6.74 5.23 -14.02
CA ILE A 155 -6.57 3.78 -14.26
C ILE A 155 -5.96 3.57 -15.64
N ARG A 156 -4.88 2.81 -15.70
CA ARG A 156 -4.24 2.34 -16.92
C ARG A 156 -4.31 0.82 -16.96
N GLU A 157 -4.89 0.32 -18.03
CA GLU A 157 -5.01 -1.10 -18.32
C GLU A 157 -4.60 -1.29 -19.77
N ALA A 158 -3.81 -2.34 -20.05
CA ALA A 158 -3.46 -2.65 -21.43
C ALA A 158 -4.74 -2.91 -22.23
N ALA A 159 -4.82 -2.38 -23.46
CA ALA A 159 -5.97 -2.61 -24.31
C ALA A 159 -6.05 -4.10 -24.65
N ILE A 160 -7.14 -4.76 -24.23
CA ILE A 160 -7.41 -6.15 -24.60
C ILE A 160 -7.48 -6.24 -26.12
N VAL A 161 -6.49 -6.89 -26.73
CA VAL A 161 -6.48 -7.17 -28.17
C VAL A 161 -7.56 -8.22 -28.44
N ARG A 162 -8.63 -7.82 -29.14
CA ARG A 162 -9.76 -8.67 -29.51
C ARG A 162 -9.71 -9.06 -30.98
#